data_AF-A0A660MAA3-F1
#
_entry.id   AF-A0A660MAA3-F1
#
_cell.length_a   1.000
_cell.length_b   1.000
_cell.length_c   1.000
_cell.angle_alpha   90.00
_cell.angle_beta   90.00
_cell.angle_gamma   90.00
#
_symmetry.space_group_name_H-M   'P 1'
#
loop_
_entity.id
_entity.type
_entity.pdbx_description
1 polymer ?
#
loop_
_entity_poly.entity_id
_entity_poly.type
_entity_poly.pdbx_seq_one_letter_code
_entity_poly.pdbx_strand_id
1 'polypeptide(L)'
;MAKSKKWNKKLARWVREHRVWLIAITTVAVLAGGTYILWQRGMLTTIVGAPHTPGVALSSQNNTLPAWMPDTVKRWQGEITKQARQYNISPQLVAIIMTLESGGYPKAHSGVASGLMQVTDSTGKEIAAKFV
;
A
#
# COMPACT_ATOMS: atom_id res chain seq x y z
N MET A 1 -3.33 3.96 -67.36
CA MET A 1 -3.55 4.77 -66.13
C MET A 1 -4.97 5.37 -65.95
N ALA A 2 -6.03 4.91 -66.67
CA ALA A 2 -7.38 5.52 -66.56
C ALA A 2 -8.37 4.79 -65.62
N LYS A 3 -8.09 3.55 -65.21
CA LYS A 3 -9.04 2.68 -64.47
C LYS A 3 -9.17 3.07 -62.99
N SER A 4 -8.07 3.40 -62.30
CA SER A 4 -8.07 3.76 -60.87
C SER A 4 -8.84 5.05 -60.56
N LYS A 5 -8.78 6.04 -61.46
CA LYS A 5 -9.45 7.34 -61.31
C LYS A 5 -10.98 7.22 -61.27
N LYS A 6 -11.53 6.21 -61.94
CA LYS A 6 -12.98 5.94 -62.00
C LYS A 6 -13.49 5.24 -60.73
N TRP A 7 -12.66 4.36 -60.14
CA TRP A 7 -12.94 3.67 -58.88
C TRP A 7 -12.97 4.63 -57.69
N ASN A 8 -12.00 5.55 -57.60
CA ASN A 8 -11.96 6.55 -56.52
C ASN A 8 -13.19 7.47 -56.52
N LYS A 9 -13.69 7.84 -57.71
CA LYS A 9 -14.92 8.65 -57.83
C LYS A 9 -16.18 7.88 -57.44
N LYS A 10 -16.22 6.57 -57.71
CA LYS A 10 -17.35 5.71 -57.32
C LYS A 10 -17.40 5.51 -55.81
N LEU A 11 -16.25 5.27 -55.18
CA LEU A 11 -16.12 5.15 -53.73
C LEU A 11 -16.53 6.43 -53.01
N ALA A 12 -16.04 7.59 -53.48
CA ALA A 12 -16.35 8.90 -52.90
C ALA A 12 -17.83 9.30 -53.08
N ARG A 13 -18.54 8.72 -54.04
CA ARG A 13 -19.99 8.94 -54.22
C ARG A 13 -20.78 8.02 -53.29
N TRP A 14 -20.40 6.76 -53.21
CA TRP A 14 -20.99 5.78 -52.30
C TRP A 14 -20.89 6.20 -50.82
N VAL A 15 -19.71 6.67 -50.39
CA VAL A 15 -19.50 7.20 -49.03
C VAL A 15 -20.36 8.44 -48.74
N ARG A 16 -20.61 9.30 -49.74
CA ARG A 16 -21.47 10.47 -49.58
C ARG A 16 -22.95 10.09 -49.48
N GLU A 17 -23.41 9.14 -50.30
CA GLU A 17 -24.78 8.62 -50.26
C GLU A 17 -25.08 7.91 -48.94
N HIS A 18 -24.09 7.21 -48.35
CA HIS A 18 -24.26 6.43 -47.12
C HIS A 18 -23.74 7.16 -45.87
N ARG A 19 -23.40 8.46 -45.98
CA ARG A 19 -22.71 9.22 -44.92
C ARG A 19 -23.50 9.26 -43.60
N VAL A 20 -24.81 9.47 -43.68
CA VAL A 20 -25.68 9.57 -42.50
C VAL A 20 -25.81 8.21 -41.80
N TRP A 21 -25.91 7.12 -42.57
CA TRP A 21 -26.00 5.76 -42.06
C TRP A 21 -24.68 5.31 -41.41
N LEU A 22 -23.53 5.65 -42.00
CA LEU A 22 -22.20 5.37 -41.44
C LEU A 22 -21.93 6.14 -40.13
N ILE A 23 -22.41 7.39 -40.02
CA ILE A 23 -22.32 8.18 -38.78
C ILE A 23 -23.22 7.58 -37.69
N ALA A 24 -24.41 7.11 -38.02
CA ALA A 24 -25.32 6.49 -37.05
C ALA A 24 -24.72 5.21 -36.43
N ILE A 25 -24.12 4.32 -37.24
CA ILE A 25 -23.51 3.07 -36.76
C ILE A 25 -22.31 3.33 -35.84
N THR A 26 -21.46 4.29 -36.19
CA THR A 26 -20.30 4.64 -35.38
C THR A 26 -20.70 5.25 -34.03
N THR A 27 -21.79 6.02 -34.00
CA THR A 27 -22.30 6.62 -32.75
C THR A 27 -22.85 5.57 -31.78
N VAL A 28 -23.58 4.56 -32.28
CA VAL A 28 -24.13 3.46 -31.46
C VAL A 28 -23.02 2.59 -30.87
N ALA A 29 -21.96 2.30 -31.63
CA ALA A 29 -20.84 1.49 -31.16
C ALA A 29 -20.05 2.17 -30.02
N VAL A 30 -19.88 3.50 -30.09
CA VAL A 30 -19.18 4.27 -29.03
C VAL A 30 -20.01 4.33 -27.74
N LEU A 31 -21.33 4.50 -27.85
CA LEU A 31 -22.21 4.55 -26.68
C LEU A 31 -22.33 3.18 -25.99
N ALA A 32 -22.42 2.08 -26.75
CA ALA A 32 -22.43 0.73 -26.19
C ALA A 32 -21.08 0.32 -25.58
N GLY A 33 -19.95 0.76 -26.16
CA GLY A 33 -18.62 0.51 -25.61
C GLY A 33 -18.34 1.30 -24.33
N GLY A 34 -18.79 2.57 -24.28
CA GLY A 34 -18.60 3.43 -23.11
C GLY A 34 -19.36 2.96 -21.87
N THR A 35 -20.60 2.49 -22.04
CA THR A 35 -21.41 1.95 -20.93
C THR A 35 -20.86 0.62 -20.41
N TYR A 36 -20.31 -0.22 -21.29
CA TYR A 36 -19.67 -1.48 -20.92
C TYR A 36 -18.39 -1.28 -20.11
N ILE A 37 -17.55 -0.29 -20.48
CA ILE A 37 -16.33 0.07 -19.74
C ILE A 37 -16.66 0.67 -18.36
N LEU A 38 -17.69 1.51 -18.26
CA LEU A 38 -18.15 2.04 -16.97
C LEU A 38 -18.70 0.92 -16.05
N TRP A 39 -19.45 -0.03 -16.59
CA TRP A 39 -19.95 -1.18 -15.82
C TRP A 39 -18.83 -2.09 -15.32
N GLN A 40 -17.84 -2.40 -16.16
CA GLN A 40 -16.67 -3.17 -15.73
C GLN A 40 -15.87 -2.47 -14.62
N ARG A 41 -15.69 -1.14 -14.70
CA ARG A 41 -14.99 -0.37 -13.65
C ARG A 41 -15.76 -0.35 -12.32
N GLY A 42 -17.08 -0.22 -12.35
CA GLY A 42 -17.92 -0.22 -11.15
C GLY A 42 -17.96 -1.58 -10.42
N MET A 43 -17.90 -2.69 -11.14
CA MET A 43 -17.85 -4.02 -10.50
C MET A 43 -16.51 -4.31 -9.80
N LEU A 44 -15.40 -3.77 -10.32
CA LEU A 44 -14.09 -3.96 -9.68
C LEU A 44 -13.99 -3.26 -8.32
N THR A 45 -14.66 -2.12 -8.13
CA THR A 45 -14.65 -1.41 -6.83
C THR A 45 -15.46 -2.14 -5.76
N THR A 46 -16.47 -2.92 -6.14
CA THR A 46 -17.35 -3.64 -5.19
C THR A 46 -16.79 -5.00 -4.80
N ILE A 47 -16.02 -5.63 -5.69
CA ILE A 47 -15.39 -6.94 -5.44
C ILE A 47 -14.06 -6.79 -4.68
N VAL A 48 -13.35 -5.67 -4.85
CA VAL A 48 -12.17 -5.33 -4.05
C VAL A 48 -12.60 -4.55 -2.80
N GLY A 49 -13.58 -5.08 -2.07
CA GLY A 49 -13.63 -4.90 -0.63
C GLY A 49 -12.42 -5.65 -0.07
N ALA A 50 -11.27 -4.98 -0.04
CA ALA A 50 -10.04 -5.57 0.48
C ALA A 50 -10.36 -6.20 1.85
N PRO A 51 -10.00 -7.48 2.08
CA PRO A 51 -10.15 -8.06 3.40
C PRO A 51 -9.42 -7.12 4.36
N HIS A 52 -10.14 -6.61 5.36
CA HIS A 52 -9.57 -5.88 6.46
C HIS A 52 -8.67 -6.86 7.22
N THR A 53 -7.45 -7.08 6.72
CA THR A 53 -6.35 -7.39 7.60
C THR A 53 -6.35 -6.21 8.56
N PRO A 54 -6.48 -6.43 9.88
CA PRO A 54 -6.16 -5.36 10.81
C PRO A 54 -4.67 -5.10 10.62
N GLY A 55 -4.35 -4.23 9.67
CA GLY A 55 -3.03 -3.69 9.50
C GLY A 55 -2.74 -3.07 10.84
N VAL A 56 -1.72 -3.58 11.52
CA VAL A 56 -1.06 -2.80 12.56
C VAL A 56 -0.61 -1.54 11.82
N ALA A 57 -1.42 -0.49 11.89
CA ALA A 57 -1.08 0.76 11.28
C ALA A 57 0.25 1.15 11.95
N LEU A 58 1.32 1.15 11.17
CA LEU A 58 2.67 1.45 11.66
C LEU A 58 2.74 2.86 12.27
N SER A 59 1.73 3.68 11.99
CA SER A 59 1.47 5.03 12.49
C SER A 59 0.45 5.13 13.63
N SER A 60 -0.12 4.03 14.13
CA SER A 60 -1.07 4.09 15.27
C SER A 60 -0.31 4.40 16.56
N GLN A 61 -0.50 5.62 17.07
CA GLN A 61 0.01 6.11 18.36
C GLN A 61 -0.86 5.64 19.55
N ASN A 62 -1.63 4.55 19.38
CA ASN A 62 -2.33 3.93 20.50
C ASN A 62 -1.30 3.41 21.52
N ASN A 63 -1.31 3.99 22.72
CA ASN A 63 -0.38 3.65 23.79
C ASN A 63 -0.82 2.42 24.61
N THR A 64 -1.95 1.82 24.24
CA THR A 64 -2.43 0.57 24.85
C THR A 64 -1.64 -0.59 24.28
N LEU A 65 -0.87 -1.26 25.14
CA LEU A 65 -0.13 -2.47 24.79
C LEU A 65 -1.09 -3.68 24.70
N PRO A 66 -0.79 -4.69 23.85
CA PRO A 66 -1.63 -5.88 23.73
C PRO A 66 -1.80 -6.63 25.06
N ALA A 67 -2.99 -7.17 25.31
CA ALA A 67 -3.30 -7.87 26.55
C ALA A 67 -2.37 -9.07 26.81
N TRP A 68 -2.01 -9.80 25.76
CA TRP A 68 -1.13 -10.98 25.81
C TRP A 68 0.33 -10.66 26.16
N MET A 69 0.72 -9.38 26.14
CA MET A 69 2.11 -8.99 26.32
C MET A 69 2.63 -9.34 27.73
N PRO A 70 3.85 -9.89 27.87
CA PRO A 70 4.40 -10.23 29.18
C PRO A 70 4.53 -9.00 30.10
N ASP A 71 4.33 -9.20 31.40
CA ASP A 71 4.43 -8.12 32.39
C ASP A 71 5.87 -7.56 32.47
N THR A 72 6.86 -8.40 32.19
CA THR A 72 8.28 -8.02 32.06
C THR A 72 8.54 -7.02 30.94
N VAL A 73 7.68 -6.96 29.92
CA VAL A 73 7.70 -5.94 28.86
C VAL A 73 6.79 -4.76 29.22
N LYS A 74 5.58 -5.02 29.74
CA LYS A 74 4.62 -3.96 30.12
C LYS A 74 5.19 -2.95 31.10
N ARG A 75 6.08 -3.35 32.01
CA ARG A 75 6.78 -2.41 32.92
C ARG A 75 7.57 -1.31 32.22
N TRP A 76 7.93 -1.51 30.94
CA TRP A 76 8.65 -0.54 30.12
C TRP A 76 7.73 0.36 29.29
N GLN A 77 6.40 0.30 29.48
CA GLN A 77 5.42 1.05 28.68
C GLN A 77 5.75 2.55 28.60
N GLY A 78 6.22 3.16 29.69
CA GLY A 78 6.62 4.57 29.69
C GLY A 78 7.73 4.88 28.67
N GLU A 79 8.82 4.11 28.70
CA GLU A 79 9.95 4.28 27.76
C GLU A 79 9.56 3.87 26.34
N ILE A 80 8.82 2.77 26.18
CA ILE A 80 8.29 2.32 24.88
C ILE A 80 7.46 3.43 24.22
N THR A 81 6.50 4.01 24.94
CA THR A 81 5.66 5.10 24.43
C THR A 81 6.47 6.36 24.13
N LYS A 82 7.41 6.73 25.02
CA LYS A 82 8.28 7.90 24.82
C LYS A 82 9.11 7.78 23.54
N GLN A 83 9.82 6.66 23.37
CA GLN A 83 10.65 6.43 22.19
C GLN A 83 9.82 6.29 20.92
N ALA A 84 8.69 5.58 20.99
CA ALA A 84 7.78 5.42 19.86
C ALA A 84 7.27 6.77 19.33
N ARG A 85 6.94 7.71 20.22
CA ARG A 85 6.56 9.08 19.84
C ARG A 85 7.71 9.84 19.20
N GLN A 86 8.91 9.77 19.77
CA GLN A 86 10.08 10.46 19.26
C GLN A 86 10.38 10.10 17.80
N TYR A 87 10.22 8.82 17.45
CA TYR A 87 10.49 8.31 16.10
C TYR A 87 9.23 8.13 15.24
N ASN A 88 8.07 8.61 15.70
CA ASN A 88 6.78 8.48 15.03
C ASN A 88 6.45 7.04 14.57
N ILE A 89 6.71 6.06 15.44
CA ILE A 89 6.39 4.64 15.24
C ILE A 89 5.35 4.18 16.25
N SER A 90 4.71 3.04 16.00
CA SER A 90 3.75 2.47 16.94
C SER A 90 4.41 1.98 18.24
N PRO A 91 3.89 2.34 19.43
CA PRO A 91 4.34 1.76 20.71
C PRO A 91 4.19 0.24 20.76
N GLN A 92 3.16 -0.30 20.10
CA GLN A 92 2.89 -1.74 20.04
C GLN A 92 3.98 -2.48 19.27
N LEU A 93 4.49 -1.88 18.19
CA LEU A 93 5.60 -2.45 17.42
C LEU A 93 6.87 -2.55 18.26
N VAL A 94 7.24 -1.46 18.95
CA VAL A 94 8.42 -1.45 19.84
C VAL A 94 8.30 -2.51 20.93
N ALA A 95 7.11 -2.65 21.51
CA ALA A 95 6.87 -3.64 22.56
C ALA A 95 6.92 -5.09 22.05
N ILE A 96 6.41 -5.36 20.85
CA ILE A 96 6.53 -6.67 20.19
C ILE A 96 7.99 -7.02 19.94
N ILE A 97 8.79 -6.09 19.40
CA ILE A 97 10.22 -6.32 19.17
C ILE A 97 10.92 -6.60 20.50
N MET A 98 10.73 -5.78 21.53
CA MET A 98 11.31 -6.04 22.86
C MET A 98 10.92 -7.42 23.41
N THR A 99 9.68 -7.86 23.17
CA THR A 99 9.21 -9.19 23.57
C THR A 99 10.01 -10.29 22.89
N LEU A 100 10.24 -10.17 21.57
CA LEU A 100 10.99 -11.17 20.79
C LEU A 100 12.48 -11.16 21.12
N GLU A 101 13.06 -9.99 21.36
CA GLU A 101 14.51 -9.83 21.57
C GLU A 101 14.98 -10.21 22.98
N SER A 102 14.22 -9.85 24.01
CA SER A 102 14.66 -10.02 25.41
C SER A 102 13.56 -10.43 26.37
N GLY A 103 12.30 -10.44 25.94
CA GLY A 103 11.16 -10.56 26.86
C GLY A 103 11.11 -9.43 27.89
N GLY A 104 11.77 -8.28 27.64
CA GLY A 104 11.86 -7.17 28.59
C GLY A 104 12.96 -7.31 29.65
N TYR A 105 13.91 -8.24 29.47
CA TYR A 105 15.05 -8.43 30.36
C TYR A 105 16.22 -7.50 29.99
N PRO A 106 16.55 -6.50 30.84
CA PRO A 106 17.54 -5.47 30.48
C PRO A 106 18.99 -5.98 30.46
N LYS A 107 19.26 -7.17 31.00
CA LYS A 107 20.60 -7.78 31.00
C LYS A 107 20.73 -8.93 29.98
N ALA A 108 19.81 -9.01 29.01
CA ALA A 108 19.87 -10.00 27.95
C ALA A 108 21.15 -9.83 27.13
N HIS A 109 21.84 -10.93 26.84
CA HIS A 109 23.09 -10.93 26.08
C HIS A 109 23.18 -12.19 25.23
N SER A 110 23.36 -12.03 23.92
CA SER A 110 23.42 -13.13 22.93
C SER A 110 24.84 -13.57 22.57
N GLY A 111 25.86 -12.90 23.11
CA GLY A 111 27.26 -13.06 22.70
C GLY A 111 27.74 -11.91 21.82
N VAL A 112 26.83 -11.28 21.07
CA VAL A 112 27.12 -10.18 20.14
C VAL A 112 26.19 -8.98 20.27
N ALA A 113 25.04 -9.16 20.92
CA ALA A 113 24.05 -8.11 21.13
C ALA A 113 23.56 -8.09 22.58
N SER A 114 23.14 -6.91 23.03
CA SER A 114 22.84 -6.66 24.45
C SER A 114 21.55 -5.86 24.68
N GLY A 115 20.96 -6.06 25.85
CA GLY A 115 19.87 -5.25 26.38
C GLY A 115 18.49 -5.58 25.82
N LEU A 116 17.55 -4.66 26.05
CA LEU A 116 16.12 -4.84 25.80
C LEU A 116 15.78 -5.13 24.33
N MET A 117 16.55 -4.54 23.42
CA MET A 117 16.33 -4.59 21.97
C MET A 117 17.44 -5.34 21.23
N GLN A 118 18.32 -6.05 21.96
CA GLN A 118 19.47 -6.78 21.41
C GLN A 118 20.24 -5.96 20.34
N VAL A 119 20.75 -4.80 20.74
CA VAL A 119 21.60 -3.97 19.87
C VAL A 119 23.06 -4.45 20.00
N THR A 120 23.76 -4.60 18.88
CA THR A 120 25.18 -4.95 18.87
C THR A 120 26.06 -3.73 19.15
N ASP A 121 27.28 -3.95 19.64
CA ASP A 121 28.22 -2.85 19.92
C ASP A 121 28.56 -2.02 18.68
N SER A 122 28.68 -2.66 17.51
CA SER A 122 28.94 -1.96 16.26
C SER A 122 27.77 -1.04 15.88
N THR A 123 26.55 -1.54 15.97
CA THR A 123 25.33 -0.78 15.67
C THR A 123 25.13 0.34 16.69
N GLY A 124 25.37 0.07 17.97
CA GLY A 124 25.31 1.09 19.03
C GLY A 124 26.28 2.25 18.79
N LYS A 125 27.53 1.95 18.40
CA LYS A 125 28.53 2.97 18.03
C LYS A 125 28.09 3.81 16.83
N GLU A 126 27.53 3.17 15.80
CA GLU A 126 27.04 3.87 14.61
C GLU A 126 25.86 4.79 14.92
N ILE A 127 24.90 4.32 15.73
CA ILE A 127 23.75 5.13 16.18
C ILE A 127 24.22 6.32 17.00
N ALA A 128 25.13 6.10 17.96
CA ALA A 128 25.69 7.17 18.79
C ALA A 128 26.35 8.25 17.92
N ALA A 129 27.18 7.86 16.95
CA ALA A 129 27.84 8.81 16.05
C ALA A 129 26.87 9.63 15.16
N LYS A 130 25.65 9.13 14.93
CA LYS A 130 24.66 9.80 14.06
C LYS A 130 23.67 10.67 14.84
N PHE A 131 23.37 10.32 16.09
CA PHE A 131 22.20 10.87 16.81
C PHE A 131 22.51 11.37 18.24
N VAL A 132 23.73 11.20 18.74
CA VAL A 132 24.18 11.66 20.08
C VAL A 132 25.39 12.59 19.90
#